data_AF-A0A4Q3JY14-F1
#
_entry.id   AF-A0A4Q3JY14-F1
#
_cell.length_a   1.000
_cell.length_b   1.000
_cell.length_c   1.000
_cell.angle_alpha   90.00
_cell.angle_beta   90.00
_cell.angle_gamma   90.00
#
_symmetry.space_group_name_H-M   'P 1'
#
loop_
_entity.id
_entity.type
_entity.pdbx_description
1 polymer ?
#
loop_
_entity_poly.entity_id
_entity_poly.type
_entity_poly.pdbx_seq_one_letter_code
_entity_poly.pdbx_strand_id
1 'polypeptide(L)'
;FRALDGGKPVDSSGEMTNSDVNGSLGGVADLAQKLSTSGQVQACFAKQLFRYAEGRSEGTQDECVLGEMRQALAGPSPLRGAMLAYVMSPGFRTRSVP
;
A
#
# COMPACT_ATOMS: atom_id res chain seq x y z
N PHE A 1 -22.20 1.77 2.38
CA PHE A 1 -22.47 1.91 3.82
C PHE A 1 -23.62 0.98 4.19
N ARG A 2 -23.45 0.10 5.19
CA ARG A 2 -24.50 -0.82 5.68
C ARG A 2 -25.03 -0.27 7.00
N ALA A 3 -26.30 0.13 7.05
CA ALA A 3 -26.91 0.71 8.24
C ALA A 3 -27.48 -0.35 9.20
N LEU A 4 -27.93 -1.48 8.67
CA LEU A 4 -28.54 -2.57 9.43
C LEU A 4 -27.90 -3.92 9.10
N ASP A 5 -27.77 -4.78 10.11
CA ASP A 5 -27.45 -6.19 9.95
C ASP A 5 -28.33 -7.03 10.88
N GLY A 6 -29.01 -8.03 10.34
CA GLY A 6 -30.04 -8.79 11.08
C GLY A 6 -31.14 -7.92 11.71
N GLY A 7 -31.49 -6.79 11.07
CA GLY A 7 -32.49 -5.84 11.57
C GLY A 7 -32.04 -4.95 12.73
N LYS A 8 -30.75 -4.99 13.11
CA LYS A 8 -30.17 -4.15 14.17
C LYS A 8 -29.22 -3.10 13.58
N PRO A 9 -29.06 -1.92 14.21
CA PRO A 9 -28.06 -0.94 13.81
C PRO A 9 -26.65 -1.54 13.81
N VAL A 10 -25.88 -1.25 12.77
CA VAL A 10 -24.46 -1.60 12.71
C VAL A 10 -23.66 -0.54 13.47
N ASP A 11 -22.88 -0.98 14.46
CA ASP A 11 -21.82 -0.16 15.05
C ASP A 11 -20.57 -0.28 14.18
N SER A 12 -20.20 0.83 13.53
CA SER A 12 -19.00 0.90 12.68
C SER A 12 -17.78 1.46 13.41
N SER A 13 -17.89 1.71 14.72
CA SER A 13 -16.77 2.22 15.49
C SER A 13 -15.69 1.15 15.70
N GLY A 14 -14.45 1.60 15.87
CA GLY A 14 -13.32 0.73 16.16
C GLY A 14 -12.12 1.51 16.67
N GLU A 15 -11.06 0.79 17.03
CA GLU A 15 -9.79 1.37 17.49
C GLU A 15 -8.65 0.64 16.78
N MET A 16 -7.73 1.39 16.18
CA MET A 16 -6.54 0.83 15.55
C MET A 16 -5.34 0.98 16.48
N THR A 17 -4.69 -0.14 16.77
CA THR A 17 -3.50 -0.22 17.63
C THR A 17 -2.37 -0.94 16.90
N ASN A 18 -1.13 -0.77 17.36
CA ASN A 18 0.06 -1.41 16.80
C ASN A 18 0.32 -1.10 15.31
N SER A 19 -0.05 0.10 14.87
CA SER A 19 0.22 0.62 13.52
C SER A 19 0.93 1.97 13.60
N ASP A 20 1.37 2.48 12.45
CA ASP A 20 1.86 3.86 12.31
C ASP A 20 0.75 4.91 12.20
N VAL A 21 -0.52 4.51 12.22
CA VAL A 21 -1.70 5.38 12.04
C VAL A 21 -2.80 5.10 13.08
N ASN A 22 -2.40 4.84 14.34
CA ASN A 22 -3.30 4.46 15.43
C ASN A 22 -4.48 5.43 15.69
N GLY A 23 -5.42 4.97 16.52
CA GLY A 23 -6.50 5.76 17.07
C GLY A 23 -7.88 5.25 16.66
N SER A 24 -8.90 5.96 17.14
CA SER A 24 -10.30 5.64 16.90
C SER A 24 -10.67 5.70 15.42
N LEU A 25 -11.67 4.90 15.07
CA LEU A 25 -12.24 4.76 13.74
C LEU A 25 -13.75 4.98 13.84
N GLY A 26 -14.29 5.92 13.06
CA GLY A 26 -15.74 6.08 12.91
C GLY A 26 -16.36 5.11 11.89
N GLY A 27 -15.54 4.33 11.18
CA GLY A 27 -15.96 3.40 10.15
C GLY A 27 -14.94 3.26 9.02
N VAL A 28 -15.37 2.62 7.93
CA VAL A 28 -14.48 2.24 6.82
C VAL A 28 -13.86 3.45 6.10
N ALA A 29 -14.56 4.58 6.01
CA ALA A 29 -14.02 5.78 5.36
C ALA A 29 -12.86 6.40 6.16
N ASP A 30 -13.00 6.46 7.48
CA ASP A 30 -11.94 6.92 8.39
C ASP A 30 -10.74 5.97 8.37
N LEU A 31 -11.00 4.66 8.38
CA LEU A 31 -9.96 3.64 8.20
C LEU A 31 -9.22 3.84 6.87
N ALA A 32 -9.93 4.01 5.76
CA ALA A 32 -9.32 4.25 4.45
C ALA A 32 -8.46 5.53 4.44
N GLN A 33 -8.94 6.60 5.06
CA GLN A 33 -8.19 7.85 5.17
C GLN A 33 -6.89 7.65 5.96
N LYS A 34 -6.93 6.95 7.09
CA LYS A 34 -5.74 6.63 7.89
C LYS A 34 -4.77 5.72 7.14
N LEU A 35 -5.25 4.63 6.53
CA LEU A 35 -4.38 3.72 5.77
C LEU A 35 -3.75 4.40 4.56
N SER A 36 -4.39 5.42 3.98
CA SER A 36 -3.83 6.17 2.83
C SER A 36 -2.54 6.93 3.18
N THR A 37 -2.37 7.31 4.45
CA THR A 37 -1.19 8.03 4.95
C THR A 37 -0.18 7.13 5.65
N SER A 38 -0.47 5.82 5.80
CA SER A 38 0.40 4.86 6.47
C SER A 38 1.62 4.52 5.61
N GLY A 39 2.81 4.76 6.16
CA GLY A 39 4.07 4.33 5.56
C GLY A 39 4.22 2.81 5.55
N GLN A 40 3.64 2.11 6.53
CA GLN A 40 3.58 0.65 6.56
C GLN A 40 2.75 0.10 5.38
N VAL A 41 1.57 0.68 5.13
CA VAL A 41 0.73 0.30 3.98
C VAL A 41 1.42 0.60 2.67
N GLN A 42 2.03 1.78 2.51
CA GLN A 42 2.78 2.15 1.31
C GLN A 42 3.94 1.17 1.05
N ALA A 43 4.71 0.80 2.07
CA ALA A 43 5.79 -0.17 1.96
C ALA A 43 5.28 -1.57 1.57
N CYS A 44 4.20 -2.02 2.20
CA CYS A 44 3.58 -3.31 1.87
C CYS A 44 3.06 -3.33 0.44
N PHE A 45 2.35 -2.27 0.03
CA PHE A 45 1.79 -2.16 -1.30
C PHE A 45 2.86 -2.11 -2.39
N ALA A 46 3.95 -1.37 -2.17
CA ALA A 46 5.09 -1.36 -3.09
C ALA A 46 5.66 -2.77 -3.32
N LYS A 47 5.85 -3.55 -2.25
CA LYS A 47 6.31 -4.95 -2.34
C LYS A 47 5.34 -5.84 -3.10
N GLN A 48 4.04 -5.77 -2.79
CA GLN A 48 3.05 -6.60 -3.47
C GLN A 48 2.92 -6.25 -4.95
N LEU A 49 2.94 -4.96 -5.30
CA LEU A 49 2.91 -4.51 -6.68
C LEU A 49 4.15 -4.95 -7.44
N PHE A 50 5.34 -4.82 -6.84
CA PHE A 50 6.59 -5.32 -7.42
C PHE A 50 6.51 -6.83 -7.69
N ARG A 51 6.07 -7.63 -6.70
CA ARG A 51 5.92 -9.09 -6.84
C ARG A 51 4.95 -9.47 -7.94
N TYR A 52 3.84 -8.75 -8.04
CA TYR A 52 2.88 -8.95 -9.11
C TYR A 52 3.49 -8.63 -10.48
N ALA A 53 4.21 -7.51 -10.60
CA ALA A 53 4.78 -7.05 -11.85
C ALA A 53 5.95 -7.92 -12.35
N GLU A 54 6.80 -8.40 -11.43
CA GLU A 54 7.95 -9.25 -11.76
C GLU A 54 7.65 -10.74 -11.76
N GLY A 55 6.56 -11.17 -11.13
CA GLY A 55 6.23 -12.58 -10.95
C GLY A 55 7.20 -13.32 -10.01
N ARG A 56 7.96 -12.60 -9.17
CA ARG A 56 8.88 -13.16 -8.17
C ARG A 56 8.91 -12.32 -6.88
N SER A 57 9.41 -12.92 -5.80
CA SER A 57 9.76 -12.18 -4.59
C SER A 57 10.94 -11.23 -4.84
N GLU A 58 10.96 -10.13 -4.08
CA GLU A 58 12.07 -9.20 -4.02
C GLU A 58 13.32 -9.83 -3.40
N GLY A 59 14.49 -9.44 -3.89
CA GLY A 59 15.80 -9.69 -3.29
C GLY A 59 16.45 -8.37 -2.84
N THR A 60 17.66 -8.48 -2.30
CA THR A 60 18.42 -7.30 -1.81
C THR A 60 18.71 -6.29 -2.92
N GLN A 61 18.85 -6.73 -4.17
CA GLN A 61 19.09 -5.84 -5.32
C GLN A 61 17.88 -4.97 -5.67
N ASP A 62 16.68 -5.35 -5.21
CA ASP A 62 15.43 -4.64 -5.50
C ASP A 62 15.11 -3.56 -4.44
N GLU A 63 15.90 -3.46 -3.37
CA GLU A 63 15.62 -2.51 -2.27
C GLU A 63 15.55 -1.05 -2.75
N CYS A 64 16.38 -0.69 -3.73
CA CYS A 64 16.38 0.65 -4.31
C CYS A 64 15.05 0.96 -5.02
N VAL A 65 14.62 0.10 -5.96
CA VAL A 65 13.35 0.30 -6.69
C VAL A 65 12.15 0.24 -5.75
N LEU A 66 12.16 -0.64 -4.74
CA LEU A 66 11.11 -0.69 -3.72
C LEU A 66 11.04 0.60 -2.89
N GLY A 67 12.21 1.20 -2.58
CA GLY A 67 12.31 2.50 -1.95
C GLY A 67 11.68 3.62 -2.78
N GLU A 68 12.00 3.67 -4.07
CA GLU A 68 11.46 4.64 -5.02
C GLU A 68 9.95 4.47 -5.21
N MET A 69 9.47 3.23 -5.38
CA MET A 69 8.04 2.91 -5.47
C MET A 69 7.29 3.36 -4.21
N ARG A 70 7.84 3.09 -3.02
CA ARG A 70 7.26 3.53 -1.74
C ARG A 70 7.19 5.05 -1.65
N GLN A 71 8.25 5.76 -2.05
CA GLN A 71 8.25 7.21 -2.06
C GLN A 71 7.21 7.78 -3.03
N ALA A 72 7.06 7.16 -4.20
CA ALA A 72 6.07 7.57 -5.19
C ALA A 72 4.62 7.35 -4.71
N LEU A 73 4.37 6.33 -3.86
CA LEU A 73 3.06 6.07 -3.27
C LEU A 73 2.61 7.16 -2.28
N ALA A 74 3.53 7.95 -1.72
CA ALA A 74 3.20 9.10 -0.88
C ALA A 74 2.89 10.37 -1.69
N GLY A 75 3.04 10.32 -3.03
CA GLY A 75 2.82 11.46 -3.93
C GLY A 75 1.37 11.65 -4.36
N PRO A 76 1.08 12.69 -5.18
CA PRO A 76 -0.27 13.06 -5.60
C PRO A 76 -0.89 12.09 -6.62
N SER A 77 -0.12 11.17 -7.19
CA SER A 77 -0.60 10.13 -8.10
C SER A 77 0.02 8.77 -7.74
N PRO A 78 -0.38 8.17 -6.61
CA PRO A 78 0.36 7.06 -5.99
C PRO A 78 0.62 5.88 -6.94
N LEU A 79 -0.44 5.36 -7.56
CA LEU A 79 -0.36 4.17 -8.42
C LEU A 79 0.44 4.44 -9.69
N ARG A 80 0.18 5.58 -10.36
CA ARG A 80 0.92 5.97 -11.55
C ARG A 80 2.40 6.19 -11.22
N GLY A 81 2.69 6.88 -10.12
CA GLY A 81 4.05 7.14 -9.66
C GLY A 81 4.81 5.85 -9.38
N ALA A 82 4.21 4.91 -8.63
CA ALA A 82 4.83 3.63 -8.32
C ALA A 82 5.08 2.78 -9.58
N MET A 83 4.13 2.74 -10.51
CA MET A 83 4.31 2.05 -11.79
C MET A 83 5.41 2.69 -12.64
N LEU A 84 5.49 4.03 -12.67
CA LEU A 84 6.56 4.75 -13.38
C LEU A 84 7.93 4.46 -12.74
N ALA A 85 8.04 4.48 -11.42
CA ALA A 85 9.28 4.11 -10.73
C ALA A 85 9.74 2.70 -11.09
N TYR A 86 8.81 1.74 -11.12
CA TYR A 86 9.11 0.37 -11.52
C TYR A 86 9.59 0.25 -12.98
N VAL A 87 8.83 0.77 -13.96
CA VAL A 87 9.17 0.61 -15.39
C VAL A 87 10.42 1.38 -15.80
N MET A 88 10.81 2.40 -15.03
CA MET A 88 12.05 3.15 -15.24
C MET A 88 13.26 2.51 -14.56
N SER A 89 13.04 1.51 -13.69
CA SER A 89 14.12 0.81 -13.00
C SER A 89 14.97 -0.03 -13.96
N PRO A 90 16.25 -0.29 -13.63
CA PRO A 90 17.10 -1.17 -14.42
C PRO A 90 16.52 -2.58 -14.59
N GLY A 91 15.91 -3.15 -13.54
CA GLY A 91 15.36 -4.50 -13.54
C GLY A 91 14.25 -4.73 -14.57
N PHE A 92 13.45 -3.70 -14.85
CA PHE A 92 12.44 -3.78 -15.90
C PHE A 92 13.05 -3.87 -17.31
N ARG A 93 14.17 -3.18 -17.55
CA ARG A 93 14.82 -3.11 -18.88
C ARG A 93 15.65 -4.36 -19.16
N THR A 94 16.32 -4.88 -18.14
CA THR A 94 17.14 -6.07 -18.22
C THR A 94 16.51 -7.10 -17.32
N ARG A 95 15.83 -8.10 -17.88
CA ARG A 95 15.32 -9.24 -17.09
C ARG A 95 16.50 -10.09 -16.61
N SER A 96 17.23 -9.61 -15.63
CA SER A 96 18.23 -10.36 -14.89
C SER A 96 17.49 -11.11 -13.78
N VAL A 97 17.09 -12.34 -14.09
CA VAL A 97 16.68 -13.31 -13.07
C VAL A 97 17.96 -13.70 -12.31
N PRO A 98 17.97 -13.69 -10.96
CA PRO A 98 19.04 -14.31 -10.20
C PRO A 98 19.23 -15.79 -10.55
#